data_AF-A0A662CIN4-F1
#
_entry.id   AF-A0A662CIN4-F1
#
_cell.length_a   1.000
_cell.length_b   1.000
_cell.length_c   1.000
_cell.angle_alpha   90.00
_cell.angle_beta   90.00
_cell.angle_gamma   90.00
#
_symmetry.space_group_name_H-M   'P 1'
#
loop_
_entity.id
_entity.type
_entity.pdbx_description
1 polymer ?
#
loop_
_entity_poly.entity_id
_entity_poly.type
_entity_poly.pdbx_seq_one_letter_code
_entity_poly.pdbx_strand_id
1 'polypeptide(L)'
;YTPVLITGVWVGGDHPKVRFRYGGYGQGAAAALPIWARYMQKIYRDPLYKYSKNLSFQIPDEVLWELDCEDYRESRKRRFWH
;
A
#
# COMPACT_ATOMS: atom_id res chain seq x y z
N TYR A 1 -3.80 -4.11 -0.08
CA TYR A 1 -4.15 -5.52 0.16
C TYR A 1 -5.27 -5.54 1.19
N THR A 2 -6.07 -6.60 1.25
CA THR A 2 -7.07 -6.81 2.30
C THR A 2 -6.81 -8.17 2.96
N PRO A 3 -7.37 -8.49 4.14
CA PRO A 3 -7.19 -9.79 4.78
C PRO A 3 -7.55 -11.00 3.92
N VAL A 4 -8.40 -10.80 2.91
CA VAL A 4 -8.93 -11.87 2.04
C VAL A 4 -8.46 -11.75 0.58
N LEU A 5 -7.68 -10.71 0.24
CA LEU A 5 -7.24 -10.47 -1.12
C LEU A 5 -5.82 -9.88 -1.14
N ILE A 6 -4.91 -10.67 -1.71
CA ILE A 6 -3.54 -10.28 -2.00
C ILE A 6 -3.44 -10.01 -3.51
N THR A 7 -2.76 -8.93 -3.88
CA THR A 7 -2.51 -8.60 -5.28
C THR A 7 -1.14 -7.94 -5.39
N GLY A 8 -0.33 -8.40 -6.33
CA GLY A 8 0.95 -7.81 -6.69
C GLY A 8 0.87 -7.07 -8.03
N VAL A 9 1.59 -5.96 -8.15
CA VAL A 9 1.73 -5.23 -9.42
C VAL A 9 3.21 -5.17 -9.75
N TRP A 10 3.59 -5.78 -10.86
CA TRP A 10 4.94 -5.69 -11.41
C TRP A 10 4.94 -4.75 -12.62
N VAL A 11 5.97 -3.91 -12.72
CA VAL A 11 6.20 -3.00 -13.83
C VAL A 11 7.67 -3.09 -14.24
N GLY A 12 7.91 -3.16 -15.55
CA GLY A 12 9.24 -3.28 -16.14
C GLY A 12 9.20 -2.96 -17.63
N GLY A 13 10.36 -2.89 -18.25
CA GLY A 13 10.50 -2.74 -19.70
C GLY A 13 11.42 -3.83 -20.26
N ASP A 14 11.05 -4.39 -21.40
CA ASP A 14 11.78 -5.52 -22.01
C ASP A 14 13.12 -5.13 -22.63
N HIS A 15 13.33 -3.85 -22.92
CA HIS A 15 14.53 -3.36 -23.59
C HIS A 15 15.57 -2.80 -22.59
N PRO A 16 16.76 -3.42 -22.49
CA PRO A 16 17.81 -2.99 -21.55
C PRO A 16 18.35 -1.58 -21.81
N LYS A 17 18.16 -1.06 -23.02
CA LYS A 17 18.61 0.29 -23.43
C LYS A 17 17.67 1.40 -22.95
N VAL A 18 16.44 1.05 -22.54
CA VAL A 18 15.45 2.02 -22.07
C VAL A 18 15.71 2.26 -20.59
N ARG A 19 16.04 3.51 -20.25
CA ARG A 19 16.27 3.95 -18.86
C ARG A 19 15.65 5.31 -18.65
N PHE A 20 15.10 5.51 -17.46
CA PHE A 20 14.55 6.80 -17.07
C PHE A 20 15.68 7.80 -16.84
N ARG A 21 15.50 9.03 -17.31
CA ARG A 21 16.50 10.11 -17.17
C ARG A 21 16.66 10.59 -15.72
N TYR A 22 15.62 10.42 -14.89
CA TYR A 22 15.58 10.83 -13.49
C TYR A 22 14.97 9.72 -12.63
N GLY A 23 15.58 9.44 -11.47
CA GLY A 23 15.17 8.33 -10.59
C GLY A 23 13.71 8.39 -10.12
N GLY A 24 13.17 9.59 -9.92
CA GLY A 24 11.79 9.78 -9.45
C GLY A 24 10.70 9.35 -10.44
N TYR A 25 10.98 9.39 -11.75
CA TYR A 25 10.03 8.92 -12.78
C TYR A 25 10.21 7.44 -13.13
N GLY A 26 11.36 6.86 -12.78
CA GLY A 26 11.72 5.49 -13.15
C GLY A 26 11.63 4.44 -12.07
N GLN A 27 11.37 4.86 -10.84
CA GLN A 27 11.11 3.96 -9.74
C GLN A 27 9.84 3.13 -10.03
N GLY A 28 9.96 1.81 -9.92
CA GLY A 28 8.83 0.89 -10.19
C GLY A 28 7.60 1.21 -9.36
N ALA A 29 7.76 1.76 -8.15
CA ALA A 29 6.65 2.22 -7.33
C ALA A 29 5.82 3.32 -8.00
N ALA A 30 6.45 4.33 -8.61
CA ALA A 30 5.72 5.44 -9.25
C ALA A 30 4.86 4.97 -10.43
N ALA A 31 5.33 3.96 -11.18
CA ALA A 31 4.58 3.37 -12.28
C ALA A 31 3.51 2.36 -11.80
N ALA A 32 3.77 1.59 -10.75
CA ALA A 32 2.85 0.58 -10.23
C ALA A 32 1.68 1.17 -9.41
N LEU A 33 1.92 2.25 -8.67
CA LEU A 33 0.91 2.88 -7.79
C LEU A 33 -0.40 3.29 -8.49
N PRO A 34 -0.41 3.95 -9.65
CA PRO A 34 -1.67 4.29 -10.33
C PRO A 34 -2.44 3.06 -10.83
N ILE A 35 -1.74 1.98 -11.22
CA ILE A 35 -2.35 0.70 -11.59
C ILE A 35 -3.03 0.09 -10.38
N TRP A 36 -2.30 0.01 -9.26
CA TRP A 36 -2.80 -0.48 -7.97
C TRP A 36 -4.04 0.30 -7.51
N ALA A 37 -3.99 1.63 -7.53
CA ALA A 37 -5.09 2.48 -7.08
C ALA A 37 -6.37 2.23 -7.89
N ARG A 38 -6.27 2.15 -9.22
CA ARG A 38 -7.42 1.86 -10.09
C ARG A 38 -7.96 0.45 -9.89
N TYR A 39 -7.08 -0.53 -9.72
CA TYR A 39 -7.47 -1.90 -9.41
C TYR A 39 -8.28 -1.98 -8.10
N MET A 40 -7.76 -1.40 -7.01
CA MET A 40 -8.46 -1.42 -5.73
C MET A 40 -9.77 -0.63 -5.74
N GLN A 41 -9.84 0.48 -6.48
CA GLN A 41 -11.10 1.21 -6.68
C GLN A 41 -12.17 0.34 -7.36
N LYS A 42 -11.79 -0.51 -8.32
CA LYS A 42 -12.72 -1.45 -8.94
C LYS A 42 -13.17 -2.52 -7.95
N ILE A 43 -12.24 -3.14 -7.22
CA ILE A 43 -12.55 -4.15 -6.19
C ILE A 43 -13.53 -3.60 -5.16
N TYR A 44 -13.30 -2.38 -4.64
CA TYR A 44 -14.20 -1.80 -3.63
C TYR A 44 -15.58 -1.40 -4.16
N ARG A 45 -15.77 -1.28 -5.48
CA ARG A 45 -17.07 -0.98 -6.11
C ARG A 45 -17.83 -2.24 -6.50
N ASP A 46 -17.14 -3.37 -6.59
CA ASP A 46 -17.74 -4.64 -6.96
C ASP A 46 -18.59 -5.22 -5.79
N PRO A 47 -19.88 -5.52 -6.01
CA PRO A 47 -20.73 -6.14 -4.99
C PRO A 47 -20.14 -7.43 -4.40
N LEU A 48 -19.43 -8.22 -5.20
CA LEU A 48 -18.79 -9.46 -4.75
C LEU A 48 -17.73 -9.21 -3.68
N TYR A 49 -17.07 -8.05 -3.70
CA TYR A 49 -15.94 -7.74 -2.82
C TYR A 49 -16.21 -6.58 -1.85
N LYS A 50 -17.44 -6.08 -1.80
CA LYS A 50 -17.82 -4.92 -0.96
C LYS A 50 -17.52 -5.13 0.53
N TYR A 51 -17.58 -6.37 1.00
CA TYR A 51 -17.27 -6.74 2.38
C TYR A 51 -15.78 -6.56 2.73
N SER A 52 -14.88 -6.68 1.75
CA SER A 52 -13.42 -6.69 1.98
C SER A 52 -12.89 -5.35 2.50
N LYS A 53 -13.59 -4.24 2.25
CA LYS A 53 -13.20 -2.89 2.68
C LYS A 53 -13.26 -2.70 4.21
N ASN A 54 -14.10 -3.48 4.89
CA ASN A 54 -14.32 -3.37 6.34
C ASN A 54 -13.56 -4.42 7.14
N LEU A 55 -12.75 -5.26 6.48
CA LEU A 55 -11.94 -6.27 7.15
C LEU A 55 -10.60 -5.69 7.58
N SER A 56 -10.23 -5.92 8.83
CA SER A 56 -8.89 -5.68 9.37
C SER A 56 -8.14 -6.99 9.55
N PHE A 57 -6.81 -6.92 9.51
CA PHE A 57 -5.99 -8.04 9.94
C PHE A 57 -6.20 -8.26 11.44
N GLN A 58 -6.49 -9.50 11.82
CA GLN A 58 -6.49 -9.90 13.22
C GLN A 58 -5.03 -10.03 13.65
N ILE A 59 -4.58 -9.08 14.46
CA ILE A 59 -3.23 -9.06 15.03
C ILE A 59 -3.36 -9.60 16.46
N PRO A 60 -2.61 -10.66 16.84
CA PRO A 60 -2.64 -11.18 18.21
C PRO A 60 -2.21 -10.12 19.23
N ASP A 61 -2.80 -10.16 20.43
CA ASP A 61 -2.49 -9.20 21.50
C ASP A 61 -1.01 -9.22 21.87
N GLU A 62 -0.36 -10.40 21.86
CA GLU A 62 1.07 -10.51 22.16
C GLU A 62 1.93 -9.66 21.21
N VAL A 63 1.58 -9.64 19.92
CA VAL A 63 2.28 -8.85 18.90
C VAL A 63 2.01 -7.35 19.10
N LEU A 64 0.78 -6.98 19.48
CA LEU A 64 0.44 -5.58 19.76
C LEU A 64 1.22 -5.05 20.97
N TRP A 65 1.42 -5.87 22.00
CA TRP A 65 2.22 -5.51 23.18
C TRP A 65 3.70 -5.29 22.83
N GLU A 66 4.27 -6.12 21.96
CA GLU A 66 5.66 -5.97 21.51
C GLU A 66 5.87 -4.70 20.66
N LEU A 67 4.83 -4.29 19.91
CA LEU A 67 4.83 -3.06 19.11
C LEU A 67 4.55 -1.78 19.93
N ASP A 68 4.10 -1.89 21.19
CA ASP A 68 3.86 -0.74 22.08
C ASP A 68 5.12 -0.32 22.84
N CYS A 69 6.23 -0.10 22.12
CA CYS A 69 7.44 0.49 22.68
C CYS A 69 7.74 1.85 22.01
N GLU A 70 8.55 2.69 22.67
CA GLU A 70 8.84 4.05 22.18
C GLU A 70 9.46 4.07 20.78
N ASP A 71 10.24 3.05 20.42
CA ASP A 71 10.89 2.94 19.11
C ASP A 71 9.90 2.72 17.95
N TYR A 72 8.74 2.10 18.21
CA TYR A 72 7.70 1.82 17.22
C TYR A 72 6.50 2.75 17.31
N ARG A 73 6.45 3.64 18.30
CA ARG A 73 5.41 4.67 18.38
C ARG A 73 5.61 5.72 17.30
N GLU A 74 4.75 5.65 16.27
CA GLU A 74 4.61 6.71 15.27
C GLU A 74 4.54 8.08 15.95
N SER A 75 5.60 8.89 15.76
CA SER A 75 5.61 10.27 16.25
C SER A 75 4.51 11.03 15.51
N ARG A 76 3.34 11.14 16.14
CA ARG A 76 2.22 11.89 15.61
C ARG A 76 2.64 13.37 15.61
N LYS A 77 3.31 13.84 14.54
CA LYS A 77 3.53 15.26 14.28
C LYS A 77 2.14 15.90 14.28
N ARG A 78 1.78 16.49 15.42
CA ARG A 78 0.60 17.32 15.56
C ARG A 78 0.75 18.44 14.53
N ARG A 79 0.00 18.36 13.43
CA ARG A 79 -0.20 19.50 12.53
C ARG A 79 -0.94 20.55 13.34
N PHE A 80 -0.18 21.45 13.96
CA PHE A 80 -0.68 22.74 14.42
C PHE A 80 -1.09 23.53 13.19
N TRP A 81 -2.39 23.73 13.03
CA TRP A 81 -2.94 24.71 12.09
C TRP A 81 -3.11 26.03 12.85
N HIS A 82 -2.49 27.10 12.35
CA HIS A 82 -2.99 28.47 12.47
C HIS A 82 -3.46 28.91 11.08
#